data_AF-A0A9D1USZ6-F1
#
_entry.id   AF-A0A9D1USZ6-F1
#
_cell.length_a   1.000
_cell.length_b   1.000
_cell.length_c   1.000
_cell.angle_alpha   90.00
_cell.angle_beta   90.00
_cell.angle_gamma   90.00
#
_symmetry.space_group_name_H-M   'P 1'
#
loop_
_entity.id
_entity.type
_entity.pdbx_description
1 polymer ?
#
loop_
_entity_poly.entity_id
_entity_poly.type
_entity_poly.pdbx_seq_one_letter_code
_entity_poly.pdbx_strand_id
1 'polypeptide(L)' 'MAKIIYTNTDEAPMLATYSFKPIVEAFASTAGVDVETRDISLAGRIISQFPDFLTEDQQEADA' A
#
# COMPACT_ATOMS: atom_id res chain seq x y z
N MET A 1 9.25 16.34 5.49
CA MET A 1 7.89 16.68 5.03
C MET A 1 6.93 15.68 5.64
N ALA A 2 5.69 16.09 5.94
CA ALA A 2 4.69 15.17 6.46
C ALA A 2 4.26 14.19 5.35
N LYS A 3 4.13 12.91 5.70
CA LYS A 3 3.75 11.84 4.77
C LYS A 3 2.49 11.16 5.27
N ILE A 4 1.52 10.97 4.38
CA ILE A 4 0.32 10.19 4.62
C ILE A 4 0.60 8.74 4.22
N ILE A 5 0.30 7.81 5.12
CA ILE A 5 0.27 6.38 4.82
C ILE A 5 -1.17 6.00 4.48
N TYR A 6 -1.38 5.52 3.26
CA TYR A 6 -2.66 5.07 2.74
C TYR A 6 -2.66 3.54 2.68
N THR A 7 -3.40 2.87 3.55
CA THR A 7 -3.39 1.42 3.65
C THR A 7 -4.00 0.78 2.40
N ASN A 8 -3.25 -0.11 1.74
CA ASN A 8 -3.79 -1.03 0.75
C ASN A 8 -4.37 -2.24 1.50
N THR A 9 -5.65 -2.49 1.32
CA THR A 9 -6.42 -3.49 2.09
C THR A 9 -7.05 -4.49 1.13
N ASP A 10 -8.11 -5.18 1.57
CA ASP A 10 -8.80 -6.21 0.80
C ASP A 10 -10.14 -5.74 0.21
N GLU A 11 -10.75 -6.60 -0.62
CA GLU A 11 -12.15 -6.55 -1.06
C GLU A 11 -12.60 -5.19 -1.66
N ALA A 12 -13.79 -4.71 -1.28
CA ALA A 12 -14.35 -3.47 -1.81
C ALA A 12 -13.47 -2.24 -1.53
N PRO A 13 -12.88 -2.06 -0.33
CA PRO A 13 -11.95 -0.96 -0.07
C PRO A 13 -10.71 -0.95 -0.96
N MET A 14 -10.17 -2.13 -1.32
CA MET A 14 -9.05 -2.21 -2.27
C MET A 14 -9.45 -1.64 -3.62
N LEU A 15 -10.58 -2.06 -4.16
CA LEU A 15 -11.10 -1.59 -5.45
C LEU A 15 -11.33 -0.06 -5.44
N ALA A 16 -11.89 0.46 -4.36
CA ALA A 16 -12.06 1.91 -4.19
C ALA A 16 -10.72 2.66 -4.16
N THR A 17 -9.69 2.07 -3.53
CA THR A 17 -8.34 2.66 -3.43
C THR A 17 -7.69 2.83 -4.79
N TYR A 18 -7.83 1.86 -5.71
CA TYR A 18 -7.32 1.99 -7.08
C TYR A 18 -7.91 3.18 -7.85
N SER A 19 -9.17 3.55 -7.56
CA SER A 19 -9.81 4.72 -8.16
C SER A 19 -9.46 6.02 -7.42
N PHE A 20 -9.49 5.99 -6.08
CA PHE A 20 -9.51 7.19 -5.26
C PHE A 20 -8.11 7.67 -4.84
N LYS A 21 -7.15 6.79 -4.57
CA LYS A 21 -5.78 7.18 -4.18
C LYS A 21 -5.14 8.15 -5.19
N PRO A 22 -5.19 7.92 -6.52
CA PRO A 22 -4.58 8.84 -7.48
C PRO A 22 -5.15 10.27 -7.39
N ILE A 23 -6.44 10.40 -7.05
CA ILE A 23 -7.10 11.69 -6.83
C ILE A 23 -6.57 12.33 -5.55
N VAL A 24 -6.52 11.59 -4.45
CA VAL A 24 -5.97 12.09 -3.16
C VAL A 24 -4.53 12.58 -3.33
N GLU A 25 -3.68 11.79 -3.99
CA GLU A 25 -2.27 12.09 -4.24
C GLU A 25 -2.10 13.35 -5.09
N ALA A 26 -2.88 13.49 -6.17
CA ALA A 26 -2.84 14.69 -7.02
C ALA A 26 -3.15 15.96 -6.22
N PHE A 27 -4.17 15.95 -5.36
CA PHE A 27 -4.52 17.11 -4.55
C PHE A 27 -3.51 17.36 -3.41
N ALA A 28 -3.08 16.31 -2.71
CA ALA A 28 -2.13 16.42 -1.59
C ALA A 28 -0.77 16.96 -2.02
N SER A 29 -0.31 16.61 -3.23
CA SER A 29 0.97 17.06 -3.76
C SER A 29 1.06 18.59 -3.89
N THR A 30 -0.07 19.28 -4.11
CA THR A 30 -0.13 20.76 -4.18
C THR A 30 0.22 21.45 -2.86
N ALA A 31 0.12 20.71 -1.74
CA ALA A 31 0.49 21.17 -0.41
C ALA A 31 1.85 20.61 0.06
N GLY A 32 2.60 19.92 -0.81
CA GLY A 32 3.86 19.28 -0.46
C GLY A 32 3.69 18.08 0.50
N VAL A 33 2.55 17.39 0.41
CA VAL A 33 2.26 16.19 1.21
C VAL A 33 2.37 14.94 0.34
N ASP A 34 3.25 14.03 0.74
CA ASP A 34 3.43 12.75 0.05
C ASP A 34 2.39 11.73 0.51
N VAL A 35 1.90 10.89 -0.42
CA VAL A 35 0.95 9.81 -0.14
C VAL A 35 1.55 8.47 -0.55
N GLU A 36 1.93 7.63 0.42
CA GLU A 36 2.52 6.32 0.18
C GLU A 36 1.60 5.19 0.63
N THR A 37 1.66 4.05 -0.05
CA THR A 37 0.94 2.85 0.36
C THR A 37 1.74 1.96 1.30
N ARG A 38 1.02 1.30 2.20
CA ARG A 38 1.49 0.14 2.96
C ARG A 38 0.47 -0.97 2.77
N ASP A 39 0.93 -2.14 2.34
CA ASP A 39 0.07 -3.28 2.05
C ASP A 39 -0.21 -4.07 3.33
N ILE A 40 -1.44 -3.96 3.82
CA ILE A 40 -1.92 -4.72 4.98
C ILE A 40 -3.00 -5.72 4.60
N SER A 41 -3.11 -6.03 3.30
CA SER A 41 -4.01 -7.06 2.80
C SER A 41 -3.74 -8.41 3.47
N LEU A 42 -4.74 -9.28 3.47
CA LEU A 42 -4.55 -10.64 3.94
C LEU A 42 -3.42 -11.35 3.18
N ALA A 43 -3.31 -11.13 1.87
CA ALA A 43 -2.26 -11.71 1.05
C ALA A 43 -0.87 -11.20 1.45
N GLY A 44 -0.67 -9.88 1.53
CA GLY A 44 0.62 -9.27 1.89
C GLY A 44 1.11 -9.69 3.28
N ARG A 45 0.19 -9.80 4.26
CA ARG A 45 0.51 -10.31 5.60
C ARG A 45 0.88 -11.79 5.62
N ILE A 46 0.38 -12.61 4.69
CA ILE A 46 0.82 -14.01 4.57
C ILE A 46 2.20 -14.03 3.92
N ILE A 47 2.39 -13.32 2.80
CA ILE A 47 3.64 -13.29 2.03
C ILE A 47 4.83 -12.86 2.91
N SER A 48 4.68 -11.77 3.67
CA SER A 48 5.73 -11.23 4.55
C SER A 48 6.17 -12.19 5.68
N GLN A 49 5.33 -13.15 6.07
CA GLN A 49 5.64 -14.10 7.15
C GLN A 49 6.36 -15.37 6.68
N PHE A 50 6.43 -15.62 5.36
CA PHE A 50 7.04 -16.84 4.80
C PHE A 50 8.14 -16.56 3.75
N PRO A 51 9.10 -15.63 4.00
CA PRO A 51 10.08 -15.23 2.99
C PRO A 51 11.00 -16.38 2.52
N ASP A 52 11.27 -17.37 3.37
CA ASP A 52 12.13 -18.52 3.05
C ASP A 52 11.53 -19.46 1.98
N PHE A 53 10.23 -19.34 1.71
CA PHE A 53 9.51 -20.12 0.70
C PHE A 53 9.33 -19.38 -0.64
N LEU A 54 9.86 -18.17 -0.75
CA LEU A 54 9.62 -17.25 -1.85
C LEU A 54 10.92 -16.90 -2.57
N THR A 55 10.84 -16.69 -3.89
CA THR A 55 11.95 -16.08 -4.64
C THR A 55 12.13 -14.62 -4.21
N GLU A 56 13.30 -14.03 -4.47
CA GLU A 56 13.55 -12.61 -4.14
C GLU A 56 12.47 -11.68 -4.70
N ASP A 57 12.01 -11.91 -5.93
CA ASP A 57 10.97 -11.11 -6.58
C ASP A 57 9.55 -11.29 -6.00
N GLN A 58 9.32 -12.32 -5.17
CA GLN A 58 8.04 -12.62 -4.54
C GLN A 58 7.98 -12.14 -3.09
N GLN A 59 9.11 -11.75 -2.51
CA GLN A 59 9.17 -11.31 -1.13
C GLN A 59 8.58 -9.90 -0.99
N GLU A 60 7.76 -9.71 0.04
CA GLU A 60 7.22 -8.42 0.44
C GLU A 60 7.67 -8.08 1.86
N ALA A 61 7.86 -6.79 2.15
CA ALA A 61 8.20 -6.33 3.49
C ALA A 61 6.99 -6.46 4.45
N ASP A 62 7.25 -6.72 5.72
CA ASP A 62 6.23 -6.63 6.78
C ASP A 62 5.87 -5.15 7.01
N ALA A 63 4.63 -4.78 6.63
CA ALA A 63 4.22 -3.41 6.32
C ALA A 63 3.72 -2.58 7.52
#